data_AF-A0A3B9S1S7-F1
#
_entry.id   AF-A0A3B9S1S7-F1
#
_cell.length_a   1.000
_cell.length_b   1.000
_cell.length_c   1.000
_cell.angle_alpha   90.00
_cell.angle_beta   90.00
_cell.angle_gamma   90.00
#
_symmetry.space_group_name_H-M   'P 1'
#
loop_
_entity.id
_entity.type
_entity.pdbx_description
1 polymer ?
#
loop_
_entity_poly.entity_id
_entity_poly.type
_entity_poly.pdbx_seq_one_letter_code
_entity_poly.pdbx_strand_id
1 'polypeptide(L)' 'SQQPRDMIDLHAKMFKKHGITTIRNFDALNDLRNLRFSGECITNHGLHHQIVIAMMDLPPGCKGAHDT' A
#
# COMPACT_ATOMS: atom_id res chain seq x y z
N SER A 1 12.97 8.18 -2.31
CA SER A 1 12.47 8.97 -1.16
C SER A 1 10.97 8.80 -1.07
N GLN A 2 10.38 8.90 0.13
CA GLN A 2 8.92 8.90 0.28
C GLN A 2 8.33 10.20 -0.25
N GLN A 3 7.08 10.15 -0.73
CA GLN A 3 6.34 11.35 -1.09
C GLN A 3 6.11 12.23 0.17
N PRO A 4 6.00 13.56 0.01
CA PRO A 4 5.59 14.46 1.09
C PRO A 4 4.30 14.01 1.77
N ARG A 5 4.18 14.27 3.08
CA ARG A 5 3.05 13.81 3.91
C ARG A 5 1.70 14.38 3.49
N ASP A 6 1.69 15.65 3.11
CA ASP A 6 0.52 16.35 2.57
C ASP A 6 0.01 15.69 1.28
N MET A 7 0.91 15.24 0.41
CA MET A 7 0.54 14.50 -0.80
C MET A 7 -0.07 13.13 -0.47
N ILE A 8 0.47 12.41 0.51
CA ILE A 8 -0.09 11.11 0.92
C ILE A 8 -1.51 11.27 1.49
N ASP A 9 -1.74 12.30 2.31
CA ASP A 9 -3.09 12.60 2.82
C ASP A 9 -4.05 13.02 1.69
N LEU A 10 -3.57 13.86 0.77
CA LEU A 10 -4.35 14.32 -0.38
C LEU A 10 -4.84 13.15 -1.24
N HIS A 11 -4.03 12.11 -1.43
CA HIS A 11 -4.46 10.90 -2.14
C HIS A 11 -5.67 10.26 -1.47
N ALA A 12 -5.62 10.01 -0.15
CA ALA A 12 -6.73 9.40 0.59
C ALA A 12 -8.00 10.27 0.50
N LYS A 13 -7.87 11.58 0.65
CA LYS A 13 -8.99 12.53 0.50
C LYS A 13 -9.62 12.50 -0.89
N MET A 14 -8.79 12.55 -1.93
CA MET A 14 -9.27 12.54 -3.32
C MET A 14 -9.88 11.20 -3.70
N PHE A 15 -9.29 10.08 -3.28
CA PHE A 15 -9.86 8.75 -3.48
C PHE A 15 -11.26 8.65 -2.87
N LYS A 16 -11.45 9.12 -1.63
CA LYS A 16 -12.77 9.16 -1.01
C LYS A 16 -13.75 10.03 -1.79
N LYS A 17 -13.32 11.24 -2.20
CA LYS A 17 -14.14 12.16 -3.00
C LYS A 17 -14.62 11.53 -4.31
N HIS A 18 -13.81 10.68 -4.92
CA HIS A 18 -14.10 10.01 -6.18
C HIS A 18 -14.71 8.60 -6.02
N GLY A 19 -15.24 8.28 -4.84
CA GLY A 19 -16.04 7.06 -4.63
C GLY A 19 -15.23 5.79 -4.38
N ILE A 20 -13.91 5.87 -4.21
CA ILE A 20 -13.12 4.73 -3.72
C ILE A 20 -13.59 4.42 -2.30
N THR A 21 -13.70 3.13 -1.99
CA THR A 21 -14.11 2.63 -0.67
C THR A 21 -12.98 1.90 0.04
N THR A 22 -12.02 1.35 -0.71
CA THR A 22 -11.00 0.43 -0.21
C THR A 22 -9.66 0.72 -0.86
N ILE A 23 -8.60 0.80 -0.06
CA ILE A 23 -7.24 0.99 -0.54
C ILE A 23 -6.39 -0.19 -0.07
N ARG A 24 -5.84 -0.91 -1.05
CA ARG A 24 -4.85 -1.98 -0.86
C ARG A 24 -3.46 -1.36 -0.86
N ASN A 25 -2.88 -1.25 0.31
CA ASN A 25 -1.62 -0.55 0.58
C ASN A 25 -0.50 -1.57 0.78
N PHE A 26 0.59 -1.45 0.03
CA PHE A 26 1.71 -2.41 0.03
C PHE A 26 3.05 -1.69 0.02
N ASP A 27 4.07 -2.33 0.58
CA ASP A 27 5.47 -1.92 0.50
C ASP A 27 6.26 -3.01 -0.22
N ALA A 28 7.19 -2.63 -1.10
CA ALA A 28 7.93 -3.58 -1.93
C ALA A 28 8.81 -4.54 -1.11
N LEU A 29 9.19 -4.17 0.11
CA LEU A 29 10.01 -4.97 1.02
C LEU A 29 9.21 -5.42 2.26
N ASN A 30 7.87 -5.28 2.23
CA ASN A 30 6.98 -5.54 3.36
C ASN A 30 7.35 -4.76 4.64
N ASP A 31 7.93 -3.56 4.54
CA ASP A 31 8.22 -2.70 5.69
C ASP A 31 6.98 -1.91 6.14
N LEU A 32 6.36 -2.37 7.23
CA LEU A 32 5.17 -1.74 7.82
C LEU A 32 5.38 -0.27 8.23
N ARG A 33 6.62 0.15 8.50
CA ARG A 33 6.92 1.54 8.91
C ARG A 33 6.61 2.53 7.79
N ASN A 34 6.80 2.11 6.54
CA ASN A 34 6.48 2.91 5.35
C ASN A 34 4.96 3.02 5.13
N LEU A 35 4.18 2.07 5.64
CA LEU A 35 2.73 2.02 5.46
C LEU A 35 1.95 2.71 6.58
N ARG A 36 2.60 3.01 7.70
CA ARG A 36 1.92 3.54 8.88
C ARG A 36 1.18 4.85 8.59
N PHE A 37 1.90 5.83 8.03
CA PHE A 37 1.33 7.16 7.81
C PHE A 37 0.21 7.14 6.75
N SER A 38 0.42 6.42 5.64
CA SER A 38 -0.64 6.25 4.64
C SER A 38 -1.85 5.48 5.19
N GLY A 39 -1.64 4.46 6.04
CA GLY A 39 -2.71 3.75 6.73
C GLY A 39 -3.55 4.63 7.67
N GLU A 40 -2.89 5.51 8.43
CA GLU A 40 -3.56 6.53 9.27
C GLU A 40 -4.42 7.46 8.39
N CYS A 41 -3.89 8.00 7.29
CA CYS A 41 -4.65 8.83 6.35
C CYS A 41 -5.86 8.10 5.74
N ILE A 42 -5.68 6.87 5.25
CA ILE A 42 -6.75 6.06 4.66
C ILE A 42 -7.89 5.88 5.67
N THR A 43 -7.56 5.52 6.91
CA THR A 43 -8.56 5.32 7.98
C THR A 43 -9.25 6.63 8.36
N ASN A 44 -8.51 7.73 8.50
CA ASN A 44 -9.04 9.04 8.86
C ASN A 44 -10.06 9.59 7.83
N HIS A 45 -9.89 9.28 6.55
CA HIS A 45 -10.85 9.65 5.48
C HIS A 45 -12.00 8.64 5.31
N GLY A 46 -12.13 7.66 6.21
CA GLY A 46 -13.22 6.68 6.22
C GLY A 46 -13.17 5.73 5.02
N LEU A 47 -11.97 5.34 4.62
CA LEU A 47 -11.71 4.30 3.62
C LEU A 47 -11.29 3.00 4.33
N HIS A 48 -11.62 1.86 3.74
CA HIS A 48 -11.19 0.57 4.24
C HIS A 48 -9.71 0.33 3.88
N HIS A 49 -8.83 0.39 4.87
CA HIS A 49 -7.40 0.12 4.71
C HIS A 49 -7.15 -1.39 4.69
N GLN A 50 -6.56 -1.88 3.60
CA GLN A 50 -6.12 -3.27 3.46
C GLN A 50 -4.60 -3.30 3.30
N ILE A 51 -3.91 -3.89 4.27
CA ILE A 51 -2.47 -4.13 4.16
C ILE A 51 -2.26 -5.35 3.26
N VAL A 52 -1.30 -5.24 2.34
CA VAL A 52 -0.95 -6.30 1.40
C VAL A 52 0.42 -6.86 1.76
N ILE A 53 0.52 -8.19 1.71
CA ILE A 53 1.79 -8.91 1.73
C ILE A 53 2.24 -9.09 0.29
N ALA A 54 3.35 -8.47 -0.09
CA ALA A 54 3.94 -8.65 -1.41
C ALA A 54 4.69 -10.00 -1.43
N MET A 55 4.20 -10.92 -2.25
CA MET A 55 4.88 -12.19 -2.54
C MET A 55 5.96 -11.93 -3.59
N MET A 56 7.21 -12.22 -3.24
CA MET A 56 8.36 -11.89 -4.08
C MET A 56 8.88 -13.09 -4.87
N ASP A 57 8.68 -14.31 -4.37
CA ASP A 57 9.19 -15.55 -4.97
C ASP A 57 8.04 -16.44 -5.47
N LEU A 58 8.37 -17.39 -6.34
CA LEU A 58 7.43 -18.40 -6.79
C LEU A 58 7.12 -19.42 -5.70
N PRO A 59 5.98 -20.14 -5.81
CA PRO A 59 5.66 -21.24 -4.92
C PRO A 59 6.78 -22.31 -4.88
N PRO A 60 6.90 -23.08 -3.77
CA PRO A 60 7.89 -24.13 -3.67
C PRO A 60 7.87 -25.10 -4.86
N GLY A 61 9.03 -25.36 -5.46
CA GLY A 61 9.20 -26.28 -6.60
C GLY A 61 9.12 -25.60 -7.99
N CYS A 62 8.77 -24.33 -8.05
CA CYS A 62 8.81 -23.53 -9.27
C CYS A 62 10.22 -22.90 -9.48
N LYS A 63 10.59 -22.62 -10.73
CA LYS A 63 11.86 -22.00 -11.13
C LYS A 63 11.59 -20.80 -12.03
N GLY A 64 12.53 -19.87 -12.17
CA GLY A 64 12.38 -18.73 -13.09
C GLY A 64 11.92 -17.41 -12.45
N ALA A 65 11.76 -17.32 -11.12
CA ALA A 65 11.29 -16.10 -10.45
C ALA A 65 12.31 -14.96 -10.51
N HIS A 66 13.57 -15.35 -10.34
CA HIS A 66 14.72 -14.46 -10.17
C HIS A 66 15.91 -14.94 -11.01
N ASP A 67 15.65 -15.84 -11.95
CA ASP A 67 16.66 -16.46 -12.79
C ASP A 67 17.14 -15.43 -13.82
N THR A 68 18.38 -14.97 -13.64
CA THR A 68 19.29 -14.37 -14.64
C THR A 68 20.70 -14.78 -14.30
#